data_AF-A0A9P9AEQ2-F1
#
_entry.id   AF-A0A9P9AEQ2-F1
#
_cell.length_a   1.000
_cell.length_b   1.000
_cell.length_c   1.000
_cell.angle_alpha   90.00
_cell.angle_beta   90.00
_cell.angle_gamma   90.00
#
_symmetry.space_group_name_H-M   'P 1'
#
loop_
_entity.id
_entity.type
_entity.pdbx_description
1 polymer ?
#
loop_
_entity_poly.entity_id
_entity_poly.type
_entity_poly.pdbx_seq_one_letter_code
_entity_poly.pdbx_strand_id
1 'polypeptide(L)'
;MKPDPSRTVPEEVVQYSGTPNPLRTSFRFIFRIITLSYSGVFAYHTLDPITNIVASQNDARELVKSLKQFRQLKEEELLFVSKAATLSGAAVLGVFSWPTVETTIWTAKMIWHWSFFMSCFALIGSAHQRLLRHLPGMDDDDSFDDERLDIALNLFLRPSEATAVETKHRHMSIRMLWVWQCPTMLMSHSWVFFVAGYALHLLSPIFDPALAEISPTVRGL
;
A
#
# COMPACT_ATOMS: atom_id res chain seq x y z
N MET A 1 -54.51 -36.76 -2.21
CA MET A 1 -54.59 -35.29 -2.44
C MET A 1 -53.45 -34.95 -3.38
N LYS A 2 -53.77 -34.69 -4.65
CA LYS A 2 -52.83 -34.57 -5.77
C LYS A 2 -52.52 -33.07 -5.95
N PRO A 3 -51.25 -32.63 -5.98
CA PRO A 3 -50.94 -31.21 -6.15
C PRO A 3 -51.13 -30.78 -7.60
N ASP A 4 -51.66 -29.57 -7.76
CA ASP A 4 -52.12 -28.90 -8.98
C ASP A 4 -50.93 -28.27 -9.76
N PRO A 5 -50.73 -28.58 -11.06
CA PRO A 5 -49.60 -28.09 -11.84
C PRO A 5 -50.02 -26.92 -12.76
N SER A 6 -50.48 -25.81 -12.20
CA SER A 6 -50.63 -24.56 -12.97
C SER A 6 -50.49 -23.32 -12.10
N ARG A 7 -49.26 -22.92 -11.84
CA ARG A 7 -48.94 -21.53 -11.49
C ARG A 7 -47.58 -21.15 -12.07
N THR A 8 -47.58 -20.94 -13.37
CA THR A 8 -46.57 -20.15 -14.08
C THR A 8 -46.58 -18.73 -13.51
N VAL A 9 -45.52 -18.35 -12.81
CA VAL A 9 -45.22 -16.96 -12.46
C VAL A 9 -44.03 -16.53 -13.34
N PRO A 10 -44.08 -15.35 -13.97
CA PRO A 10 -43.25 -15.05 -15.13
C PRO A 10 -41.76 -14.90 -14.81
N GLU A 11 -40.94 -15.39 -15.73
CA GLU A 11 -39.56 -14.99 -15.91
C GLU A 11 -39.46 -13.47 -16.10
N GLU A 12 -39.20 -12.75 -15.01
CA GLU A 12 -38.54 -11.45 -15.10
C GLU A 12 -37.25 -11.56 -14.27
N VAL A 13 -36.33 -12.38 -14.79
CA VAL A 13 -34.91 -12.17 -14.53
C VAL A 13 -34.61 -10.81 -15.16
N VAL A 14 -34.70 -9.75 -14.35
CA VAL A 14 -34.06 -8.47 -14.64
C VAL A 14 -32.56 -8.76 -14.63
N GLN A 15 -32.11 -9.27 -15.77
CA GLN A 15 -30.72 -9.44 -16.13
C GLN A 15 -30.21 -8.00 -16.28
N TYR A 16 -29.78 -7.41 -15.17
CA TYR A 16 -28.91 -6.24 -15.18
C TYR A 16 -27.60 -6.67 -15.83
N SER A 17 -27.60 -6.79 -17.16
CA SER A 17 -26.41 -6.71 -17.98
C SER A 17 -25.92 -5.27 -17.90
N GLY A 18 -25.39 -4.91 -16.73
CA GLY A 18 -24.57 -3.72 -16.58
C GLY A 18 -23.37 -3.95 -17.49
N THR A 19 -23.40 -3.33 -18.67
CA THR A 19 -22.20 -3.09 -19.45
C THR A 19 -21.14 -2.60 -18.47
N PRO A 20 -19.95 -3.21 -18.40
CA PRO A 20 -18.95 -2.82 -17.41
C PRO A 20 -18.57 -1.39 -17.69
N ASN A 21 -19.10 -0.46 -16.88
CA ASN A 21 -18.85 0.97 -17.01
C ASN A 21 -17.36 1.19 -17.26
N PRO A 22 -16.95 1.76 -18.40
CA PRO A 22 -15.54 1.85 -18.77
C PRO A 22 -14.74 2.61 -17.70
N LEU A 23 -15.35 3.62 -17.07
CA LEU A 23 -14.81 4.33 -15.91
C LEU A 23 -14.52 3.41 -14.71
N ARG A 24 -15.43 2.46 -14.41
CA ARG A 24 -15.28 1.52 -13.30
C ARG A 24 -14.21 0.46 -13.62
N THR A 25 -14.07 0.07 -14.88
CA THR A 25 -13.04 -0.87 -15.35
C THR A 25 -11.66 -0.22 -15.33
N SER A 26 -11.51 1.00 -15.84
CA SER A 26 -10.25 1.76 -15.80
C SER A 26 -9.82 2.09 -14.37
N PHE A 27 -10.74 2.48 -13.50
CA PHE A 27 -10.45 2.71 -12.10
C PHE A 27 -9.97 1.43 -11.40
N ARG A 28 -10.62 0.29 -11.67
CA ARG A 28 -10.16 -1.01 -11.16
C ARG A 28 -8.79 -1.39 -11.68
N PHE A 29 -8.47 -1.09 -12.93
CA PHE A 29 -7.16 -1.38 -13.51
C PHE A 29 -6.06 -0.51 -12.89
N ILE A 30 -6.30 0.79 -12.73
CA ILE A 30 -5.39 1.72 -12.04
C ILE A 30 -5.19 1.29 -10.58
N PHE A 31 -6.27 1.00 -9.86
CA PHE A 31 -6.20 0.46 -8.50
C PHE A 31 -5.41 -0.84 -8.46
N ARG A 32 -5.61 -1.73 -9.42
CA ARG A 32 -4.89 -2.99 -9.47
C ARG A 32 -3.41 -2.77 -9.74
N ILE A 33 -3.00 -1.83 -10.59
CA ILE A 33 -1.59 -1.47 -10.79
C ILE A 33 -0.98 -0.89 -9.52
N ILE A 34 -1.67 0.08 -8.89
CA ILE A 34 -1.23 0.72 -7.65
C ILE A 34 -1.08 -0.33 -6.53
N THR A 35 -2.05 -1.23 -6.40
CA THR A 35 -2.05 -2.29 -5.40
C THR A 35 -1.06 -3.40 -5.71
N LEU A 36 -0.80 -3.69 -6.99
CA LEU A 36 0.17 -4.70 -7.43
C LEU A 36 1.60 -4.26 -7.18
N SER A 37 1.87 -2.94 -7.20
CA SER A 37 3.17 -2.37 -6.87
C SER A 37 3.65 -2.75 -5.45
N TYR A 38 2.73 -3.05 -4.53
CA TYR A 38 3.07 -3.47 -3.16
C TYR A 38 2.55 -4.87 -2.77
N SER A 39 1.75 -5.55 -3.60
CA SER A 39 1.10 -6.81 -3.20
C SER A 39 2.08 -7.96 -2.95
N GLY A 40 3.19 -8.01 -3.69
CA GLY A 40 4.25 -9.03 -3.48
C GLY A 40 5.04 -8.79 -2.21
N VAL A 41 5.42 -7.52 -1.97
CA VAL A 41 6.14 -7.09 -0.76
C VAL A 41 5.26 -7.30 0.48
N PHE A 42 3.96 -7.04 0.37
CA PHE A 42 2.98 -7.26 1.42
C PHE A 42 2.89 -8.71 1.88
N ALA A 43 2.82 -9.65 0.93
CA ALA A 43 2.74 -11.07 1.22
C ALA A 43 4.02 -11.55 1.93
N TYR A 44 5.18 -11.26 1.35
CA TYR A 44 6.45 -11.78 1.83
C TYR A 44 6.95 -11.11 3.12
N HIS A 45 6.88 -9.78 3.23
CA HIS A 45 7.45 -9.05 4.37
C HIS A 45 6.49 -8.92 5.55
N THR A 46 5.21 -9.28 5.40
CA THR A 46 4.22 -9.01 6.46
C THR A 46 3.23 -10.13 6.70
N LEU A 47 2.63 -10.73 5.66
CA LEU A 47 1.71 -11.84 5.90
C LEU A 47 2.45 -13.07 6.39
N ASP A 48 3.45 -13.54 5.63
CA ASP A 48 4.19 -14.77 5.93
C ASP A 48 4.85 -14.76 7.33
N PRO A 49 5.58 -13.71 7.75
CA PRO A 49 6.20 -13.72 9.07
C PRO A 49 5.19 -13.58 10.20
N ILE A 50 4.07 -12.87 10.02
CA ILE A 50 3.04 -12.79 11.06
C ILE A 50 2.27 -14.11 11.16
N THR A 51 2.02 -14.82 10.05
CA THR A 51 1.45 -16.18 10.10
C THR A 51 2.38 -17.16 10.80
N ASN A 52 3.70 -17.02 10.61
CA ASN A 52 4.68 -17.83 11.33
C ASN A 52 4.71 -17.53 12.83
N ILE A 53 4.57 -16.26 13.23
CA ILE A 53 4.43 -15.85 14.64
C ILE A 53 3.15 -16.44 15.26
N VAL A 54 2.04 -16.48 14.52
CA VAL A 54 0.79 -17.10 14.99
C VAL A 54 0.94 -18.61 15.14
N ALA A 55 1.60 -19.28 14.19
CA ALA A 55 1.81 -20.73 14.25
C ALA A 55 2.77 -21.15 15.39
N SER A 56 3.75 -20.30 15.72
CA SER A 56 4.80 -20.59 16.70
C SER A 56 4.42 -20.25 18.15
N GLN A 57 3.17 -19.87 18.44
CA GLN A 57 2.74 -19.43 19.79
C GLN A 57 2.86 -20.52 20.87
N ASN A 58 2.97 -21.79 20.48
CA ASN A 58 3.04 -22.91 21.41
C ASN A 58 4.46 -23.22 21.88
N ASP A 59 5.50 -22.73 21.20
CA ASP A 59 6.91 -22.88 21.58
C ASP A 59 7.58 -21.51 21.71
N ALA A 60 7.96 -21.16 22.94
CA ALA A 60 8.59 -19.88 23.25
C ALA A 60 9.89 -19.65 22.46
N ARG A 61 10.68 -20.69 22.18
CA ARG A 61 11.95 -20.54 21.44
C ARG A 61 11.70 -20.24 19.97
N GLU A 62 10.76 -20.97 19.36
CA GLU A 62 10.37 -20.77 17.97
C GLU A 62 9.70 -19.41 17.77
N LEU A 63 8.92 -18.96 18.76
CA LEU A 63 8.30 -17.65 18.78
C LEU A 63 9.32 -16.51 18.84
N VAL A 64 10.31 -16.60 19.76
CA VAL A 64 11.39 -15.61 19.86
C VAL A 64 12.19 -15.54 18.56
N LYS A 65 12.50 -16.69 17.96
CA LYS A 65 13.18 -16.75 16.65
C LYS A 65 12.36 -16.06 15.56
N SER A 66 11.06 -16.31 15.50
CA SER A 66 10.15 -15.71 14.52
C SER A 66 10.03 -14.19 14.72
N LEU A 67 10.02 -13.71 15.96
CA LEU A 67 10.01 -12.28 16.30
C LEU A 67 11.32 -11.58 15.91
N LYS A 68 12.48 -12.21 16.20
CA LYS A 68 13.79 -11.72 15.77
C LYS A 68 13.84 -11.58 14.24
N GLN A 69 13.39 -12.61 13.52
CA GLN A 69 13.35 -12.60 12.06
C GLN A 69 12.41 -11.52 11.50
N PHE A 70 11.22 -11.37 12.08
CA PHE A 70 10.27 -10.32 11.69
C PHE A 70 10.87 -8.91 11.89
N ARG A 71 11.53 -8.67 13.03
CA ARG A 71 12.19 -7.39 13.30
C ARG A 71 13.22 -7.07 12.23
N GLN A 72 14.09 -8.02 11.89
CA GLN A 72 15.11 -7.81 10.86
C GLN A 72 14.48 -7.48 9.50
N LEU A 73 13.52 -8.29 9.04
CA LEU A 73 12.82 -8.06 7.77
C LEU A 73 12.14 -6.68 7.73
N LYS A 74 11.59 -6.23 8.87
CA LYS A 74 10.98 -4.90 8.98
C LYS A 74 11.97 -3.76 9.00
N GLU A 75 13.12 -3.92 9.66
CA GLU A 75 14.17 -2.90 9.63
C GLU A 75 14.71 -2.72 8.20
N GLU A 76 14.91 -3.81 7.47
CA GLU A 76 15.31 -3.79 6.05
C GLU A 76 14.24 -3.12 5.17
N GLU A 77 12.96 -3.49 5.33
CA GLU A 77 11.83 -2.86 4.62
C GLU A 77 11.77 -1.35 4.89
N LEU A 78 11.84 -0.94 6.16
CA LEU A 78 11.76 0.47 6.55
C LEU A 78 12.94 1.29 6.05
N LEU A 79 14.14 0.72 6.04
CA LEU A 79 15.32 1.35 5.49
C LEU A 79 15.17 1.57 3.98
N PHE A 80 14.67 0.54 3.26
CA PHE A 80 14.38 0.66 1.84
C PHE A 80 13.31 1.72 1.58
N VAL A 81 12.19 1.69 2.30
CA VAL A 81 11.11 2.68 2.20
C VAL A 81 11.62 4.10 2.44
N SER A 82 12.45 4.30 3.47
CA SER A 82 13.01 5.62 3.75
C SER A 82 13.92 6.11 2.62
N LYS A 83 14.82 5.26 2.11
CA LYS A 83 15.69 5.62 0.97
C LYS A 83 14.87 5.96 -0.28
N ALA A 84 13.88 5.12 -0.60
CA ALA A 84 13.05 5.28 -1.79
C ALA A 84 12.15 6.52 -1.69
N ALA A 85 11.57 6.81 -0.52
CA ALA A 85 10.77 8.01 -0.28
C ALA A 85 11.63 9.29 -0.31
N THR A 86 12.82 9.27 0.29
CA THR A 86 13.75 10.41 0.16
C THR A 86 14.13 10.67 -1.29
N LEU A 87 14.38 9.62 -2.08
CA LEU A 87 14.68 9.75 -3.49
C LEU A 87 13.50 10.33 -4.29
N SER A 88 12.26 9.84 -4.06
CA SER A 88 11.09 10.39 -4.74
C SER A 88 10.80 11.84 -4.34
N GLY A 89 10.94 12.18 -3.06
CA GLY A 89 10.83 13.55 -2.57
C GLY A 89 11.86 14.48 -3.20
N ALA A 90 13.13 14.06 -3.26
CA ALA A 90 14.20 14.81 -3.92
C ALA A 90 13.95 14.98 -5.42
N ALA A 91 13.43 13.95 -6.10
CA ALA A 91 13.07 14.02 -7.51
C ALA A 91 11.96 15.04 -7.76
N VAL A 92 10.91 15.08 -6.92
CA VAL A 92 9.85 16.10 -7.03
C VAL A 92 10.39 17.51 -6.80
N LEU A 93 11.24 17.71 -5.78
CA LEU A 93 11.89 19.00 -5.54
C LEU A 93 12.76 19.43 -6.73
N GLY A 94 13.46 18.47 -7.35
CA GLY A 94 14.22 18.71 -8.59
C GLY A 94 13.33 19.16 -9.74
N VAL A 95 12.16 18.54 -9.92
CA VAL A 95 11.18 18.96 -10.94
C VAL A 95 10.67 20.38 -10.66
N PHE A 96 10.39 20.74 -9.42
CA PHE A 96 9.96 22.11 -9.07
C PHE A 96 11.01 23.19 -9.34
N SER A 97 12.28 22.82 -9.55
CA SER A 97 13.30 23.78 -9.98
C SER A 97 13.23 24.14 -11.46
N TRP A 98 12.45 23.42 -12.27
CA TRP A 98 12.38 23.65 -13.71
C TRP A 98 11.51 24.87 -14.05
N PRO A 99 11.97 25.76 -14.95
CA PRO A 99 11.19 26.92 -15.37
C PRO A 99 9.93 26.54 -16.16
N THR A 100 9.92 25.34 -16.77
CA THR A 100 8.78 24.81 -17.54
C THR A 100 7.62 24.33 -16.65
N VAL A 101 7.81 24.22 -15.33
CA VAL A 101 6.71 23.87 -14.42
C VAL A 101 5.67 24.97 -14.41
N GLU A 102 6.06 26.25 -14.53
CA GLU A 102 5.12 27.37 -14.49
C GLU A 102 4.04 27.28 -15.58
N THR A 103 4.42 26.81 -16.77
CA THR A 103 3.53 26.66 -17.94
C THR A 103 2.82 25.30 -18.01
N THR A 104 3.15 24.36 -17.12
CA THR A 104 2.57 23.02 -17.14
C THR A 104 1.11 23.03 -16.66
N ILE A 105 0.30 22.11 -17.21
CA ILE A 105 -1.08 21.87 -16.79
C ILE A 105 -1.22 21.70 -15.27
N TRP A 106 -2.26 22.31 -14.70
CA TRP A 106 -2.51 22.32 -13.26
C TRP A 106 -2.59 20.91 -12.65
N THR A 107 -3.14 19.94 -13.39
CA THR A 107 -3.25 18.54 -12.94
C THR A 107 -1.89 17.91 -12.67
N ALA A 108 -0.87 18.18 -13.48
CA ALA A 108 0.48 17.65 -13.24
C ALA A 108 1.10 18.25 -11.97
N LYS A 109 0.90 19.56 -11.75
CA LYS A 109 1.35 20.25 -10.51
C LYS A 109 0.72 19.63 -9.27
N MET A 110 -0.60 19.39 -9.28
CA MET A 110 -1.30 18.74 -8.17
C MET A 110 -0.79 17.33 -7.91
N ILE A 111 -0.56 16.55 -8.96
CA ILE A 111 -0.05 15.18 -8.85
C ILE A 111 1.37 15.15 -8.26
N TRP A 112 2.26 16.06 -8.65
CA TRP A 112 3.60 16.17 -8.05
C TRP A 112 3.55 16.61 -6.59
N HIS A 113 2.70 17.56 -6.21
CA HIS A 113 2.53 17.92 -4.81
C HIS A 113 2.00 16.75 -3.98
N TRP A 114 1.08 15.95 -4.52
CA TRP A 114 0.58 14.76 -3.85
C TRP A 114 1.66 13.67 -3.73
N SER A 115 2.50 13.51 -4.75
CA SER A 115 3.69 12.64 -4.68
C SER A 115 4.64 13.05 -3.56
N PHE A 116 4.93 14.35 -3.43
CA PHE A 116 5.79 14.88 -2.37
C PHE A 116 5.17 14.65 -0.98
N PHE A 117 3.87 14.97 -0.84
CA PHE A 117 3.13 14.76 0.41
C PHE A 117 3.18 13.29 0.84
N MET A 118 2.89 12.36 -0.07
CA MET A 118 2.93 10.93 0.20
C MET A 118 4.34 10.45 0.60
N SER A 119 5.40 11.00 -0.01
CA SER A 119 6.80 10.75 0.39
C SER A 119 7.07 11.20 1.83
N CYS A 120 6.64 12.40 2.21
CA CYS A 120 6.81 12.90 3.57
C CYS A 120 6.08 12.02 4.60
N PHE A 121 4.84 11.62 4.31
CA PHE A 121 4.09 10.72 5.18
C PHE A 121 4.70 9.32 5.25
N ALA A 122 5.30 8.82 4.16
CA ALA A 122 6.05 7.57 4.20
C ALA A 122 7.27 7.65 5.13
N LEU A 123 8.00 8.77 5.11
CA LEU A 123 9.13 9.01 6.02
C LEU A 123 8.69 9.10 7.48
N ILE A 124 7.60 9.83 7.76
CA ILE A 124 7.03 9.95 9.11
C ILE A 124 6.55 8.57 9.60
N GLY A 125 5.82 7.83 8.76
CA GLY A 125 5.34 6.49 9.09
C GLY A 125 6.48 5.51 9.35
N SER A 126 7.55 5.56 8.53
CA SER A 126 8.76 4.77 8.73
C SER A 126 9.45 5.09 10.07
N ALA A 127 9.53 6.39 10.42
CA ALA A 127 10.11 6.83 11.69
C ALA A 127 9.30 6.34 12.90
N HIS A 128 7.97 6.34 12.85
CA HIS A 128 7.13 5.86 13.95
C HIS A 128 7.22 4.34 14.17
N GLN A 129 7.45 3.55 13.11
CA GLN A 129 7.64 2.11 13.24
C GLN A 129 8.98 1.71 13.85
N ARG A 130 9.89 2.67 14.04
CA ARG A 130 11.15 2.47 14.79
C ARG A 130 10.92 2.09 16.26
N LEU A 131 9.69 2.19 16.76
CA LEU A 131 9.26 1.61 18.04
C LEU A 131 9.50 0.09 18.11
N LEU A 132 9.61 -0.59 16.96
CA LEU A 132 10.03 -1.99 16.84
C LEU A 132 11.40 -2.30 17.45
N ARG A 133 12.24 -1.29 17.73
CA ARG A 133 13.53 -1.49 18.42
C ARG A 133 13.41 -2.13 19.80
N HIS A 134 12.23 -2.09 20.42
CA HIS A 134 11.95 -2.73 21.70
C HIS A 134 11.69 -4.24 21.58
N LEU A 135 11.58 -4.79 20.36
CA LEU A 135 11.54 -6.24 20.13
C LEU A 135 12.93 -6.87 20.30
N PRO A 136 13.03 -8.19 20.58
CA PRO A 136 14.30 -8.90 20.58
C PRO A 136 15.08 -8.69 19.27
N GLY A 137 16.34 -8.28 19.39
CA GLY A 137 17.31 -8.27 18.29
C GLY A 137 17.97 -9.62 18.11
N MET A 138 18.67 -9.82 16.99
CA MET A 138 19.47 -11.04 16.76
C MET A 138 20.63 -11.18 17.75
N ASP A 139 21.10 -10.06 18.30
CA ASP A 139 22.22 -10.00 19.23
C ASP A 139 21.81 -10.19 20.70
N ASP A 140 20.50 -10.28 21.00
CA ASP A 140 19.99 -10.45 22.37
C ASP A 140 20.00 -11.94 22.77
N ASP A 141 20.42 -12.22 24.01
CA ASP A 141 20.49 -13.56 24.59
C ASP A 141 19.11 -14.26 24.56
N ASP A 142 19.09 -15.57 24.34
CA ASP A 142 17.85 -16.34 24.13
C ASP A 142 17.00 -16.48 25.42
N SER A 143 17.50 -16.00 26.56
CA SER A 143 16.74 -15.89 27.81
C SER A 143 15.84 -14.65 27.79
N PHE A 144 14.76 -14.71 27.03
CA PHE A 144 13.77 -13.64 27.01
C PHE A 144 12.77 -13.78 28.16
N ASP A 145 12.52 -12.68 28.87
CA ASP A 145 11.57 -12.62 29.97
C ASP A 145 10.13 -12.72 29.43
N ASP A 146 9.30 -13.57 30.05
CA ASP A 146 7.95 -13.88 29.58
C ASP A 146 7.06 -12.62 29.51
N GLU A 147 7.30 -11.64 30.39
CA GLU A 147 6.58 -10.37 30.41
C GLU A 147 6.88 -9.51 29.16
N ARG A 148 8.15 -9.47 28.73
CA ARG A 148 8.55 -8.74 27.51
C ARG A 148 8.02 -9.42 26.26
N LEU A 149 7.97 -10.74 26.27
CA LEU A 149 7.35 -11.52 25.20
C LEU A 149 5.86 -11.22 25.09
N ASP A 150 5.16 -11.08 26.22
CA ASP A 150 3.74 -10.72 26.23
C ASP A 150 3.47 -9.33 25.68
N ILE A 151 4.32 -8.35 26.03
CA ILE A 151 4.27 -6.97 25.51
C ILE A 151 4.53 -6.97 24.00
N ALA A 152 5.54 -7.69 23.53
CA ALA A 152 5.84 -7.81 22.10
C ALA A 152 4.64 -8.43 21.36
N LEU A 153 4.07 -9.51 21.88
CA LEU A 153 2.88 -10.12 21.29
C LEU A 153 1.66 -9.19 21.31
N ASN A 154 1.46 -8.38 22.36
CA ASN A 154 0.37 -7.40 22.42
C ASN A 154 0.57 -6.25 21.41
N LEU A 155 1.81 -5.99 20.97
CA LEU A 155 2.10 -5.07 19.88
C LEU A 155 1.69 -5.64 18.51
N PHE A 156 1.60 -6.97 18.37
CA PHE A 156 1.30 -7.64 17.08
C PHE A 156 -0.06 -8.33 16.99
N LEU A 157 -0.63 -8.70 18.11
CA LEU A 157 -1.76 -9.59 18.15
C LEU A 157 -2.77 -9.04 19.14
N ARG A 158 -4.03 -9.12 18.76
CA ARG A 158 -5.09 -8.75 19.71
C ARG A 158 -5.15 -9.85 20.76
N PRO A 159 -5.10 -9.52 22.07
CA PRO A 159 -5.36 -10.51 23.10
C PRO A 159 -6.73 -11.13 22.83
N SER A 160 -6.78 -12.46 22.75
CA SER A 160 -8.05 -13.17 22.60
C SER A 160 -8.86 -12.95 23.86
N GLU A 161 -10.07 -12.40 23.72
CA GLU A 161 -11.07 -12.39 24.79
C GLU A 161 -11.56 -13.83 24.96
N ALA A 162 -10.73 -14.67 25.57
CA ALA A 162 -11.07 -16.07 25.81
C ALA A 162 -11.98 -16.16 27.04
N THR A 163 -13.28 -16.28 26.78
CA THR A 163 -14.18 -17.08 27.61
C THR A 163 -13.53 -18.46 27.80
N ALA A 164 -13.48 -18.91 29.05
CA ALA A 164 -12.63 -20.00 29.52
C ALA A 164 -12.64 -21.29 28.67
N VAL A 165 -11.46 -21.94 28.62
CA VAL A 165 -11.18 -23.39 28.40
C VAL A 165 -10.43 -23.80 27.12
N GLU A 166 -10.42 -23.05 26.02
CA GLU A 166 -9.59 -23.39 24.85
C GLU A 166 -8.41 -22.43 24.64
N THR A 167 -7.25 -23.01 24.32
CA THR A 167 -5.96 -22.40 23.97
C THR A 167 -6.00 -20.90 23.68
N LYS A 168 -5.18 -20.11 24.42
CA LYS A 168 -5.03 -18.65 24.34
C LYS A 168 -4.35 -18.21 23.03
N HIS A 169 -4.89 -18.63 21.88
CA HIS A 169 -4.39 -18.25 20.58
C HIS A 169 -4.75 -16.80 20.29
N ARG A 170 -3.73 -15.96 20.12
CA ARG A 170 -3.93 -14.55 19.79
C ARG A 170 -4.08 -14.41 18.28
N HIS A 171 -5.06 -13.63 17.84
CA HIS A 171 -5.36 -13.43 16.43
C HIS A 171 -4.73 -12.16 15.87
N MET A 172 -4.38 -12.22 14.58
CA MET A 172 -3.87 -11.07 13.83
C MET A 172 -4.95 -10.03 13.62
N SER A 173 -4.68 -8.78 14.00
CA SER A 173 -5.57 -7.66 13.71
C SER A 173 -5.30 -7.09 12.32
N ILE A 174 -6.29 -7.15 11.44
CA ILE A 174 -6.22 -6.55 10.09
C ILE A 174 -5.90 -5.05 10.17
N ARG A 175 -6.42 -4.34 11.18
CA ARG A 175 -6.14 -2.90 11.37
C ARG A 175 -4.66 -2.64 11.62
N MET A 176 -4.04 -3.53 12.37
CA MET A 176 -2.64 -3.41 12.71
C MET A 176 -1.76 -3.75 11.50
N LEU A 177 -2.17 -4.73 10.68
CA LEU A 177 -1.52 -5.03 9.41
C LEU A 177 -1.49 -3.80 8.47
N TRP A 178 -2.59 -3.03 8.42
CA TRP A 178 -2.65 -1.76 7.69
C TRP A 178 -1.65 -0.72 8.22
N VAL A 179 -1.52 -0.59 9.55
CA VAL A 179 -0.54 0.31 10.16
C VAL A 179 0.88 -0.11 9.82
N TRP A 180 1.17 -1.41 9.83
CA TRP A 180 2.49 -1.96 9.45
C TRP A 180 2.86 -1.69 7.99
N GLN A 181 1.86 -1.61 7.11
CA GLN A 181 2.07 -1.46 5.67
C GLN A 181 1.92 -0.02 5.18
N CYS A 182 1.38 0.87 6.01
CA CYS A 182 1.14 2.27 5.68
C CYS A 182 2.37 2.96 5.05
N PRO A 183 3.60 2.87 5.62
CA PRO A 183 4.76 3.56 5.04
C PRO A 183 5.13 3.03 3.65
N THR A 184 5.10 1.71 3.46
CA THR A 184 5.40 1.05 2.18
C THR A 184 4.39 1.42 1.12
N MET A 185 3.10 1.46 1.48
CA MET A 185 2.05 1.93 0.58
C MET A 185 2.27 3.39 0.20
N LEU A 186 2.44 4.29 1.16
CA LEU A 186 2.63 5.73 0.89
C LEU A 186 3.85 5.99 -0.01
N MET A 187 4.96 5.27 0.22
CA MET A 187 6.15 5.34 -0.63
C MET A 187 5.85 4.88 -2.06
N SER A 188 5.15 3.75 -2.23
CA SER A 188 4.75 3.26 -3.55
C SER A 188 3.83 4.25 -4.27
N HIS A 189 2.88 4.86 -3.57
CA HIS A 189 1.99 5.86 -4.15
C HIS A 189 2.76 7.11 -4.57
N SER A 190 3.75 7.55 -3.79
CA SER A 190 4.62 8.66 -4.14
C SER A 190 5.28 8.46 -5.51
N TRP A 191 5.83 7.27 -5.79
CA TRP A 191 6.41 6.95 -7.09
C TRP A 191 5.40 6.91 -8.21
N VAL A 192 4.22 6.31 -8.00
CA VAL A 192 3.16 6.28 -9.02
C VAL A 192 2.72 7.71 -9.38
N PHE A 193 2.48 8.56 -8.39
CA PHE A 193 2.11 9.95 -8.64
C PHE A 193 3.26 10.72 -9.31
N PHE A 194 4.50 10.49 -8.92
CA PHE A 194 5.65 11.13 -9.56
C PHE A 194 5.70 10.81 -11.07
N VAL A 195 5.63 9.52 -11.42
CA VAL A 195 5.66 9.06 -12.81
C VAL A 195 4.43 9.55 -13.59
N ALA A 196 3.25 9.54 -12.98
CA ALA A 196 2.03 10.05 -13.62
C ALA A 196 2.12 11.55 -13.92
N GLY A 197 2.62 12.35 -12.96
CA GLY A 197 2.85 13.78 -13.17
C GLY A 197 3.91 14.03 -14.24
N TYR A 198 4.97 13.22 -14.26
CA TYR A 198 6.02 13.29 -15.27
C TYR A 198 5.51 12.96 -16.68
N ALA A 199 4.69 11.92 -16.82
CA ALA A 199 4.06 11.57 -18.09
C ALA A 199 3.14 12.70 -18.58
N LEU A 200 2.33 13.29 -17.70
CA LEU A 200 1.48 14.43 -18.04
C LEU A 200 2.28 15.67 -18.48
N HIS A 201 3.43 15.92 -17.86
CA HIS A 201 4.33 16.98 -18.28
C HIS A 201 4.90 16.72 -19.68
N LEU A 202 5.36 15.50 -19.97
CA LEU A 202 5.87 15.13 -21.29
C LEU A 202 4.78 15.16 -22.39
N LEU A 203 3.53 14.85 -22.03
CA LEU A 203 2.41 14.86 -22.96
C LEU A 203 1.77 16.26 -23.11
N SER A 204 2.14 17.23 -22.26
CA SER A 204 1.62 18.61 -22.35
C SER A 204 1.70 19.22 -23.77
N PRO A 205 2.80 19.09 -24.54
CA PRO A 205 2.84 19.59 -25.93
C PRO A 205 1.88 18.88 -26.90
N ILE A 206 1.43 17.65 -26.61
CA ILE A 206 0.46 16.94 -27.46
C ILE A 206 -0.97 17.46 -27.21
N PHE A 207 -1.23 17.95 -26.01
CA PHE A 207 -2.53 18.50 -25.62
C PHE A 207 -2.65 20.00 -25.86
N ASP A 208 -1.59 20.66 -26.35
CA ASP A 208 -1.64 22.08 -26.70
C ASP A 208 -2.11 22.26 -28.16
N PRO A 209 -3.39 22.64 -28.38
CA PRO A 209 -3.92 22.84 -29.73
C PRO A 209 -3.21 23.97 -30.48
N ALA A 210 -2.45 24.84 -29.80
CA ALA A 210 -1.69 25.92 -30.43
C ALA A 210 -0.55 25.41 -31.32
N LEU A 211 -0.02 24.20 -31.09
CA LEU A 211 0.98 23.56 -31.96
C LEU A 211 0.36 22.85 -33.18
N ALA A 212 -0.95 22.67 -33.19
CA ALA A 212 -1.69 22.10 -34.32
C ALA A 212 -2.14 23.16 -35.34
N GLU A 213 -2.00 24.45 -35.03
CA GLU A 213 -2.19 25.52 -36.02
C GLU A 213 -1.00 25.54 -36.99
N ILE A 214 -1.17 24.81 -38.09
CA ILE A 214 -0.31 24.90 -39.27
C ILE A 214 -0.25 26.38 -39.67
N SER A 215 0.96 26.93 -39.69
CA SER A 215 1.23 28.30 -40.10
C SER A 215 0.46 28.69 -41.37
N PRO A 216 -0.30 29.80 -41.39
CA PRO A 216 -1.06 30.25 -42.56
C PRO A 216 -0.18 30.67 -43.74
N THR A 217 1.16 30.65 -43.60
CA THR A 217 2.12 30.98 -44.67
C THR A 217 2.05 30.03 -45.88
N VAL A 218 1.43 28.86 -45.77
CA VAL A 218 1.27 27.91 -46.91
C VAL A 218 -0.10 28.02 -47.61
N ARG A 219 -1.02 28.86 -47.12
CA ARG A 219 -2.34 29.05 -47.75
C ARG A 219 -2.41 30.20 -48.76
N GLY A 220 -1.27 30.85 -49.02
CA GLY A 220 -1.14 32.02 -49.89
C GLY A 220 -0.22 31.84 -51.10
N LEU A 221 -0.03 30.62 -51.58
CA LEU A 221 0.59 30.32 -52.87
C LEU A 221 -0.34 29.42 -53.70
#